data_AF-A0A5P9PQ26-F1
#
_entry.id   AF-A0A5P9PQ26-F1
#
_cell.length_a   1.000
_cell.length_b   1.000
_cell.length_c   1.000
_cell.angle_alpha   90.00
_cell.angle_beta   90.00
_cell.angle_gamma   90.00
#
_symmetry.space_group_name_H-M   'P 1'
#
loop_
_entity.id
_entity.type
_entity.pdbx_description
1 polymer ?
#
loop_
_entity_poly.entity_id
_entity_poly.type
_entity_poly.pdbx_seq_one_letter_code
_entity_poly.pdbx_strand_id
1 'polypeptide(L)'
;MITLDDVLRALPLRDLRGDVGTKATKKGGATALLDLEPAAEFEAVDAISEKIRTSDDALDFPDLVPLCYENIVLGVQAEFEERFGTGTPPIRVVVREVLPHIIETNEMNNRHAGRRAVRSGFEALVAAKVAVGDECLAPALALRWYDDEPQPGLVEVRLYDRHHREHQLIGKVPYFDSKEDLDPSSSYPLAVGVPVVVREIHGDTAIVESLHHLDDEKEDFRRFDVRSGRLY
;
A
#
# COMPACT_ATOMS: atom_id res chain seq x y z
N MET A 1 -5.08 17.58 -5.64
CA MET A 1 -6.16 16.87 -4.93
C MET A 1 -6.11 15.44 -5.43
N ILE A 2 -6.01 14.45 -4.53
CA ILE A 2 -5.93 13.04 -4.94
C ILE A 2 -7.29 12.59 -5.51
N THR A 3 -7.29 11.84 -6.60
CA THR A 3 -8.52 11.26 -7.19
C THR A 3 -8.72 9.81 -6.70
N LEU A 4 -9.93 9.27 -6.88
CA LEU A 4 -10.19 7.86 -6.55
C LEU A 4 -9.33 6.92 -7.40
N ASP A 5 -9.14 7.25 -8.67
CA ASP A 5 -8.28 6.49 -9.59
C ASP A 5 -6.83 6.48 -9.11
N ASP A 6 -6.32 7.59 -8.56
CA ASP A 6 -4.97 7.61 -7.97
C ASP A 6 -4.84 6.67 -6.77
N VAL A 7 -5.86 6.63 -5.90
CA VAL A 7 -5.89 5.71 -4.74
C VAL A 7 -5.93 4.27 -5.21
N LEU A 8 -6.87 3.91 -6.09
CA LEU A 8 -7.03 2.54 -6.61
C LEU A 8 -5.76 2.04 -7.29
N ARG A 9 -5.05 2.95 -7.98
CA ARG A 9 -3.79 2.68 -8.66
C ARG A 9 -2.59 2.56 -7.74
N ALA A 10 -2.68 3.03 -6.51
CA ALA A 10 -1.64 2.97 -5.48
C ALA A 10 -1.84 1.78 -4.52
N LEU A 11 -2.92 1.01 -4.67
CA LEU A 11 -3.13 -0.20 -3.90
C LEU A 11 -2.07 -1.27 -4.26
N PRO A 12 -1.58 -2.05 -3.27
CA PRO A 12 -2.01 -2.04 -1.88
C PRO A 12 -1.37 -0.91 -1.05
N LEU A 13 -2.17 -0.26 -0.20
CA LEU A 13 -1.69 0.68 0.81
C LEU A 13 -1.60 -0.05 2.15
N ARG A 14 -0.45 0.07 2.81
CA ARG A 14 -0.12 -0.73 4.01
C ARG A 14 0.08 0.14 5.23
N ASP A 15 -0.19 -0.44 6.39
CA ASP A 15 0.10 0.11 7.72
C ASP A 15 -0.53 1.51 7.93
N LEU A 16 -1.73 1.71 7.40
CA LEU A 16 -2.48 2.95 7.57
C LEU A 16 -2.97 3.06 9.00
N ARG A 17 -2.46 4.06 9.73
CA ARG A 17 -2.72 4.22 11.15
C ARG A 17 -3.57 5.45 11.45
N GLY A 18 -4.62 5.26 12.24
CA GLY A 18 -5.47 6.32 12.75
C GLY A 18 -5.64 6.22 14.25
N ASP A 19 -5.19 7.25 14.98
CA ASP A 19 -5.34 7.36 16.44
C ASP A 19 -6.28 8.53 16.79
N VAL A 20 -7.29 8.28 17.62
CA VAL A 20 -8.28 9.28 18.09
C VAL A 20 -8.50 9.16 19.59
N GLY A 21 -8.44 10.29 20.30
CA GLY A 21 -8.59 10.35 21.76
C GLY A 21 -7.55 11.28 22.40
N THR A 22 -7.66 11.49 23.71
CA THR A 22 -6.75 12.38 24.43
C THR A 22 -5.51 11.62 24.95
N LYS A 23 -4.31 12.16 24.71
CA LYS A 23 -3.03 11.62 25.21
C LYS A 23 -2.91 11.59 26.75
N ALA A 24 -3.91 12.10 27.47
CA ALA A 24 -3.88 12.23 28.93
C ALA A 24 -3.92 10.86 29.64
N THR A 25 -4.57 9.86 29.05
CA THR A 25 -4.43 8.47 29.46
C THR A 25 -3.42 7.83 28.50
N LYS A 26 -2.24 7.46 28.97
CA LYS A 26 -1.17 6.83 28.17
C LYS A 26 -1.56 5.46 27.55
N LYS A 27 -2.85 5.12 27.52
CA LYS A 27 -3.42 3.81 27.15
C LYS A 27 -4.82 3.86 26.50
N GLY A 28 -5.43 5.03 26.21
CA GLY A 28 -6.89 5.07 26.02
C GLY A 28 -7.48 5.75 24.78
N GLY A 29 -6.82 5.76 23.63
CA GLY A 29 -7.44 6.24 22.38
C GLY A 29 -7.98 5.10 21.52
N ALA A 30 -9.03 5.37 20.72
CA ALA A 30 -9.42 4.50 19.62
C ALA A 30 -8.29 4.48 18.58
N THR A 31 -7.77 3.29 18.28
CA THR A 31 -6.71 3.08 17.29
C THR A 31 -7.21 2.14 16.21
N ALA A 32 -6.89 2.45 14.96
CA ALA A 32 -7.02 1.56 13.82
C ALA A 32 -5.66 1.42 13.12
N LEU A 33 -5.24 0.19 12.86
CA LEU A 33 -4.21 -0.14 11.87
C LEU A 33 -4.87 -0.99 10.78
N LEU A 34 -4.79 -0.53 9.54
CA LEU A 34 -5.42 -1.22 8.42
C LEU A 34 -4.57 -1.16 7.15
N ASP A 35 -4.83 -2.10 6.26
CA ASP A 35 -4.36 -2.07 4.88
C ASP A 35 -5.56 -1.87 3.94
N LEU A 36 -5.29 -1.31 2.76
CA LEU A 36 -6.23 -1.28 1.65
C LEU A 36 -5.65 -2.13 0.52
N GLU A 37 -6.41 -3.09 0.04
CA GLU A 37 -6.03 -4.01 -1.04
C GLU A 37 -6.99 -3.89 -2.23
N PRO A 38 -6.55 -4.27 -3.45
CA PRO A 38 -7.47 -4.40 -4.59
C PRO A 38 -8.53 -5.48 -4.33
N ALA A 39 -9.78 -5.20 -4.70
CA ALA A 39 -10.88 -6.17 -4.66
C ALA A 39 -11.85 -5.97 -5.83
N ALA A 40 -12.77 -6.90 -6.05
CA ALA A 40 -13.80 -6.77 -7.08
C ALA A 40 -14.94 -5.82 -6.65
N GLU A 41 -15.20 -5.77 -5.35
CA GLU A 41 -16.18 -4.94 -4.69
C GLU A 41 -15.65 -4.48 -3.34
N PHE A 42 -16.37 -3.60 -2.66
CA PHE A 42 -16.00 -3.23 -1.30
C PHE A 42 -16.18 -4.43 -0.38
N GLU A 43 -15.13 -4.82 0.32
CA GLU A 43 -15.17 -5.84 1.36
C GLU A 43 -14.30 -5.44 2.54
N ALA A 44 -14.63 -5.94 3.73
CA ALA A 44 -13.82 -5.76 4.92
C ALA A 44 -13.44 -7.12 5.49
N VAL A 45 -12.17 -7.27 5.83
CA VAL A 45 -11.62 -8.50 6.40
C VAL A 45 -11.12 -8.20 7.80
N ASP A 46 -11.62 -8.96 8.76
CA ASP A 46 -11.06 -9.00 10.10
C ASP A 46 -9.79 -9.86 10.08
N ALA A 47 -8.64 -9.19 10.10
CA ALA A 47 -7.33 -9.81 10.24
C ALA A 47 -6.67 -9.37 11.56
N ILE A 48 -7.49 -9.02 12.56
CA ILE A 48 -7.00 -8.59 13.86
C ILE A 48 -6.29 -9.79 14.50
N SER A 49 -5.00 -9.63 14.78
CA SER A 49 -4.23 -10.69 15.44
C SER A 49 -4.84 -11.04 16.80
N GLU A 50 -4.80 -12.33 17.19
CA GLU A 50 -5.14 -12.77 18.56
C GLU A 50 -4.35 -11.99 19.63
N LYS A 51 -3.17 -11.46 19.28
CA LYS A 51 -2.45 -10.46 20.07
C LYS A 51 -3.10 -9.08 19.86
N ILE A 52 -4.37 -8.98 20.20
CA ILE A 52 -5.05 -7.69 20.32
C ILE A 52 -4.26 -6.90 21.37
N ARG A 53 -3.90 -5.66 21.07
CA ARG A 53 -3.48 -4.74 22.12
C ARG A 53 -4.75 -4.38 22.89
N THR A 54 -5.14 -5.20 23.85
CA THR A 54 -6.18 -4.85 24.80
C THR A 54 -5.53 -4.05 25.93
N SER A 55 -6.20 -2.99 26.42
CA SER A 55 -6.00 -2.67 27.84
C SER A 55 -6.36 -3.90 28.66
N ASP A 56 -5.69 -4.17 29.78
CA ASP A 56 -6.02 -5.31 30.66
C ASP A 56 -7.54 -5.39 30.96
N ASP A 57 -8.21 -4.24 31.00
CA ASP A 57 -9.64 -4.08 31.25
C ASP A 57 -10.57 -4.51 30.09
N ALA A 58 -10.07 -4.70 28.86
CA ALA A 58 -10.93 -5.05 27.71
C ALA A 58 -11.25 -6.55 27.63
N LEU A 59 -10.53 -7.39 28.38
CA LEU A 59 -10.81 -8.84 28.48
C LEU A 59 -12.19 -9.13 29.11
N ASP A 60 -12.72 -8.20 29.90
CA ASP A 60 -14.04 -8.32 30.54
C ASP A 60 -15.21 -7.91 29.61
N PHE A 61 -14.91 -7.39 28.41
CA PHE A 61 -15.93 -6.87 27.47
C PHE A 61 -15.72 -7.42 26.06
N PRO A 62 -16.17 -8.67 25.80
CA PRO A 62 -15.91 -9.36 24.53
C PRO A 62 -16.48 -8.62 23.30
N ASP A 63 -17.52 -7.81 23.48
CA ASP A 63 -18.19 -7.09 22.39
C ASP A 63 -17.45 -5.81 21.94
N LEU A 64 -16.41 -5.38 22.66
CA LEU A 64 -15.69 -4.15 22.30
C LEU A 64 -14.90 -4.28 21.00
N VAL A 65 -14.32 -5.45 20.72
CA VAL A 65 -13.51 -5.67 19.51
C VAL A 65 -14.41 -5.65 18.26
N PRO A 66 -15.52 -6.40 18.19
CA PRO A 66 -16.50 -6.27 17.11
C PRO A 66 -17.00 -4.83 16.91
N LEU A 67 -17.34 -4.13 18.01
CA LEU A 67 -17.79 -2.74 17.95
C LEU A 67 -16.73 -1.80 17.35
N CYS A 68 -15.45 -2.00 17.73
CA CYS A 68 -14.32 -1.29 17.14
C CYS A 68 -14.21 -1.56 15.64
N TYR A 69 -14.16 -2.83 15.26
CA TYR A 69 -14.03 -3.25 13.87
C TYR A 69 -15.13 -2.64 13.00
N GLU A 70 -16.40 -2.83 13.37
CA GLU A 70 -17.54 -2.34 12.59
C GLU A 70 -17.49 -0.82 12.40
N ASN A 71 -17.21 -0.07 13.48
CA ASN A 71 -17.19 1.38 13.39
C ASN A 71 -15.94 1.91 12.66
N ILE A 72 -14.80 1.22 12.73
CA ILE A 72 -13.63 1.55 11.92
C ILE A 72 -13.95 1.40 10.43
N VAL A 73 -14.56 0.28 10.04
CA VAL A 73 -14.97 0.03 8.64
C VAL A 73 -15.96 1.10 8.16
N LEU A 74 -16.97 1.44 8.97
CA LEU A 74 -17.91 2.53 8.67
C LEU A 74 -17.18 3.88 8.52
N GLY A 75 -16.16 4.13 9.33
CA GLY A 75 -15.29 5.29 9.20
C GLY A 75 -14.56 5.35 7.86
N VAL A 76 -13.96 4.24 7.45
CA VAL A 76 -13.28 4.10 6.14
C VAL A 76 -14.25 4.42 5.01
N GLN A 77 -15.42 3.78 4.98
CA GLN A 77 -16.45 4.00 3.96
C GLN A 77 -16.85 5.47 3.88
N ALA A 78 -17.09 6.10 5.02
CA ALA A 78 -17.51 7.48 5.07
C ALA A 78 -16.43 8.47 4.59
N GLU A 79 -15.14 8.19 4.81
CA GLU A 79 -14.06 9.02 4.24
C GLU A 79 -14.03 8.92 2.71
N PHE A 80 -14.22 7.72 2.14
CA PHE A 80 -14.28 7.53 0.69
C PHE A 80 -15.50 8.22 0.08
N GLU A 81 -16.68 8.05 0.69
CA GLU A 81 -17.92 8.68 0.22
C GLU A 81 -17.82 10.20 0.25
N GLU A 82 -17.36 10.79 1.37
CA GLU A 82 -17.22 12.24 1.51
C GLU A 82 -16.20 12.83 0.53
N ARG A 83 -15.09 12.12 0.28
CA ARG A 83 -14.00 12.63 -0.56
C ARG A 83 -14.26 12.44 -2.06
N PHE A 84 -14.91 11.36 -2.47
CA PHE A 84 -15.02 10.99 -3.88
C PHE A 84 -16.47 10.90 -4.41
N GLY A 85 -17.49 10.96 -3.54
CA GLY A 85 -18.90 11.04 -3.92
C GLY A 85 -19.45 9.85 -4.70
N THR A 86 -18.72 8.73 -4.79
CA THR A 86 -18.98 7.61 -5.73
C THR A 86 -19.44 6.32 -5.03
N GLY A 87 -19.81 6.38 -3.75
CA GLY A 87 -20.07 5.20 -2.93
C GLY A 87 -18.77 4.49 -2.52
N THR A 88 -18.87 3.25 -2.05
CA THR A 88 -17.70 2.48 -1.61
C THR A 88 -16.94 1.89 -2.81
N PRO A 89 -15.65 2.23 -2.99
CA PRO A 89 -14.89 1.74 -4.13
C PRO A 89 -14.55 0.24 -4.01
N PRO A 90 -14.13 -0.41 -5.11
CA PRO A 90 -13.80 -1.83 -5.13
C PRO A 90 -12.45 -2.09 -4.45
N ILE A 91 -12.46 -2.05 -3.12
CA ILE A 91 -11.28 -2.23 -2.27
C ILE A 91 -11.60 -3.20 -1.14
N ARG A 92 -10.59 -3.96 -0.73
CA ARG A 92 -10.63 -4.74 0.51
C ARG A 92 -9.96 -3.94 1.61
N VAL A 93 -10.68 -3.73 2.71
CA VAL A 93 -10.15 -3.13 3.94
C VAL A 93 -9.73 -4.26 4.87
N VAL A 94 -8.43 -4.41 5.12
CA VAL A 94 -7.91 -5.42 6.04
C VAL A 94 -7.61 -4.75 7.37
N VAL A 95 -8.44 -4.96 8.38
CA VAL A 95 -8.21 -4.39 9.72
C VAL A 95 -7.25 -5.31 10.47
N ARG A 96 -6.08 -4.80 10.85
CA ARG A 96 -4.99 -5.58 11.46
C ARG A 96 -4.85 -5.36 12.96
N GLU A 97 -5.15 -4.17 13.43
CA GLU A 97 -5.10 -3.82 14.85
C GLU A 97 -6.25 -2.89 15.19
N VAL A 98 -6.89 -3.18 16.33
CA VAL A 98 -7.77 -2.25 17.03
C VAL A 98 -7.31 -2.16 18.48
N LEU A 99 -7.43 -0.97 19.08
CA LEU A 99 -7.17 -0.77 20.50
C LEU A 99 -8.50 -0.46 21.21
N PRO A 100 -9.16 -1.46 21.79
CA PRO A 100 -10.34 -1.22 22.60
C PRO A 100 -9.94 -0.62 23.96
N HIS A 101 -10.62 0.45 24.37
CA HIS A 101 -10.52 1.12 25.65
C HIS A 101 -11.93 1.36 26.21
N ILE A 102 -12.22 0.85 27.41
CA ILE A 102 -13.58 0.81 27.97
C ILE A 102 -14.31 2.18 28.05
N ILE A 103 -13.57 3.29 28.13
CA ILE A 103 -14.16 4.64 28.25
C ILE A 103 -14.24 5.34 26.88
N GLU A 104 -13.29 5.07 26.00
CA GLU A 104 -13.02 5.91 24.81
C GLU A 104 -13.34 5.17 23.51
N THR A 105 -13.48 3.84 23.58
CA THR A 105 -14.09 3.03 22.54
C THR A 105 -15.58 3.29 22.52
N ASN A 106 -15.97 4.16 21.61
CA ASN A 106 -17.34 4.40 21.23
C ASN A 106 -17.43 4.49 19.70
N GLU A 107 -18.65 4.40 19.18
CA GLU A 107 -18.91 4.42 17.75
C GLU A 107 -18.24 5.60 17.04
N MET A 108 -18.34 6.80 17.61
CA MET A 108 -17.83 8.02 17.00
C MET A 108 -16.29 8.03 16.93
N ASN A 109 -15.61 7.69 18.03
CA ASN A 109 -14.15 7.65 18.07
C ASN A 109 -13.58 6.57 17.14
N ASN A 110 -14.20 5.39 17.09
CA ASN A 110 -13.79 4.31 16.18
C ASN A 110 -13.98 4.70 14.70
N ARG A 111 -15.11 5.35 14.36
CA ARG A 111 -15.32 5.91 13.01
C ARG A 111 -14.28 6.95 12.66
N HIS A 112 -13.95 7.84 13.59
CA HIS A 112 -12.91 8.83 13.38
C HIS A 112 -11.52 8.17 13.21
N ALA A 113 -11.22 7.10 13.94
CA ALA A 113 -9.97 6.37 13.79
C ALA A 113 -9.85 5.76 12.38
N GLY A 114 -10.90 5.10 11.88
CA GLY A 114 -10.94 4.58 10.51
C GLY A 114 -10.77 5.67 9.45
N ARG A 115 -11.51 6.79 9.58
CA ARG A 115 -11.36 7.97 8.70
C ARG A 115 -9.93 8.49 8.70
N ARG A 116 -9.34 8.65 9.88
CA ARG A 116 -8.00 9.21 10.05
C ARG A 116 -6.93 8.31 9.44
N ALA A 117 -7.03 6.99 9.60
CA ALA A 117 -6.10 6.04 9.00
C ALA A 117 -5.99 6.23 7.48
N VAL A 118 -7.14 6.23 6.81
CA VAL A 118 -7.22 6.40 5.35
C VAL A 118 -6.78 7.80 4.92
N ARG A 119 -7.20 8.84 5.65
CA ARG A 119 -6.79 10.22 5.36
C ARG A 119 -5.28 10.39 5.44
N SER A 120 -4.63 9.83 6.45
CA SER A 120 -3.17 9.87 6.57
C SER A 120 -2.49 9.09 5.44
N GLY A 121 -3.07 7.98 4.98
CA GLY A 121 -2.62 7.30 3.75
C GLY A 121 -2.71 8.19 2.51
N PHE A 122 -3.82 8.89 2.33
CA PHE A 122 -3.99 9.83 1.22
C PHE A 122 -3.03 11.02 1.31
N GLU A 123 -2.79 11.55 2.51
CA GLU A 123 -1.81 12.60 2.74
C GLU A 123 -0.40 12.11 2.42
N ALA A 124 -0.04 10.89 2.80
CA ALA A 124 1.25 10.28 2.45
C ALA A 124 1.39 10.11 0.94
N LEU A 125 0.35 9.66 0.23
CA LEU A 125 0.36 9.58 -1.24
C LEU A 125 0.54 10.94 -1.91
N VAL A 126 -0.01 12.01 -1.33
CA VAL A 126 0.17 13.38 -1.83
C VAL A 126 1.56 13.94 -1.45
N ALA A 127 2.09 13.54 -0.30
CA ALA A 127 3.35 14.02 0.26
C ALA A 127 4.57 13.27 -0.25
N ALA A 128 4.41 12.05 -0.76
CA ALA A 128 5.40 11.28 -1.50
C ALA A 128 5.69 11.96 -2.85
N LYS A 129 6.32 13.14 -2.77
CA LYS A 129 6.95 13.81 -3.89
C LYS A 129 8.39 13.34 -3.93
N VAL A 130 8.63 12.31 -4.72
CA VAL A 130 9.95 12.04 -5.28
C VAL A 130 10.55 13.32 -5.87
N ALA A 131 11.85 13.52 -5.65
CA ALA A 131 12.66 14.58 -6.23
C ALA A 131 13.60 14.03 -7.31
N VAL A 132 14.09 14.90 -8.18
CA VAL A 132 15.13 14.51 -9.15
C VAL A 132 16.39 14.09 -8.39
N GLY A 133 16.91 12.91 -8.71
CA GLY A 133 18.05 12.28 -8.05
C GLY A 133 17.67 11.23 -7.01
N ASP A 134 16.41 11.13 -6.61
CA ASP A 134 15.98 10.12 -5.65
C ASP A 134 16.05 8.71 -6.25
N GLU A 135 16.60 7.78 -5.47
CA GLU A 135 16.50 6.35 -5.71
C GLU A 135 15.20 5.84 -5.05
N CYS A 136 14.37 5.14 -5.82
CA CYS A 136 13.06 4.66 -5.40
C CYS A 136 12.67 3.40 -6.17
N LEU A 137 11.53 2.80 -5.84
CA LEU A 137 11.01 1.61 -6.51
C LEU A 137 9.84 1.97 -7.43
N ALA A 138 9.92 1.49 -8.67
CA ALA A 138 8.80 1.51 -9.61
C ALA A 138 8.04 0.17 -9.52
N PRO A 139 6.71 0.18 -9.31
CA PRO A 139 5.93 -1.04 -9.17
C PRO A 139 5.91 -1.85 -10.47
N ALA A 140 6.11 -3.15 -10.34
CA ALA A 140 6.13 -4.10 -11.44
C ALA A 140 5.59 -5.48 -11.00
N LEU A 141 5.47 -6.40 -11.95
CA LEU A 141 5.08 -7.79 -11.72
C LEU A 141 6.17 -8.72 -12.22
N ALA A 142 6.74 -9.54 -11.34
CA ALA A 142 7.49 -10.71 -11.76
C ALA A 142 6.50 -11.73 -12.33
N LEU A 143 6.73 -12.22 -13.54
CA LEU A 143 5.79 -13.07 -14.29
C LEU A 143 6.16 -14.54 -14.28
N ARG A 144 7.46 -14.84 -14.22
CA ARG A 144 7.99 -16.20 -14.15
C ARG A 144 9.48 -16.17 -13.88
N TRP A 145 9.98 -17.28 -13.36
CA TRP A 145 11.39 -17.64 -13.46
C TRP A 145 11.79 -17.74 -14.94
N TYR A 146 12.91 -17.12 -15.30
CA TYR A 146 13.39 -17.06 -16.68
C TYR A 146 14.50 -18.09 -16.92
N ASP A 147 15.55 -18.08 -16.08
CA ASP A 147 16.71 -18.96 -16.20
C ASP A 147 17.42 -19.09 -14.84
N ASP A 148 18.18 -20.17 -14.63
CA ASP A 148 19.03 -20.37 -13.44
C ASP A 148 20.44 -19.77 -13.63
N GLU A 149 20.91 -19.67 -14.88
CA GLU A 149 22.26 -19.20 -15.20
C GLU A 149 22.23 -17.86 -15.96
N PRO A 150 23.10 -16.89 -15.59
CA PRO A 150 24.06 -16.94 -14.49
C PRO A 150 23.40 -16.81 -13.11
N GLN A 151 23.88 -17.57 -12.12
CA GLN A 151 23.46 -17.42 -10.73
C GLN A 151 23.58 -15.95 -10.24
N PRO A 152 22.69 -15.43 -9.38
CA PRO A 152 21.54 -16.08 -8.73
C PRO A 152 20.22 -15.89 -9.51
N GLY A 153 20.01 -16.68 -10.58
CA GLY A 153 18.76 -16.73 -11.34
C GLY A 153 18.33 -15.45 -12.06
N LEU A 154 17.58 -15.62 -13.14
CA LEU A 154 16.93 -14.56 -13.90
C LEU A 154 15.41 -14.66 -13.74
N VAL A 155 14.76 -13.51 -13.61
CA VAL A 155 13.31 -13.40 -13.54
C VAL A 155 12.82 -12.45 -14.63
N GLU A 156 11.69 -12.79 -15.24
CA GLU A 156 10.99 -11.91 -16.17
C GLU A 156 10.05 -11.00 -15.38
N VAL A 157 10.27 -9.69 -15.46
CA VAL A 157 9.49 -8.65 -14.80
C VAL A 157 8.82 -7.77 -15.83
N ARG A 158 7.57 -7.42 -15.57
CA ARG A 158 6.77 -6.53 -16.41
C ARG A 158 6.44 -5.25 -15.67
N LEU A 159 6.77 -4.12 -16.29
CA LEU A 159 6.45 -2.78 -15.84
C LEU A 159 5.57 -2.09 -16.89
N TYR A 160 4.57 -1.33 -16.44
CA TYR A 160 3.76 -0.49 -17.32
C TYR A 160 4.05 0.98 -17.03
N ASP A 161 4.40 1.73 -18.06
CA ASP A 161 4.61 3.18 -17.92
C ASP A 161 3.27 3.95 -17.87
N ARG A 162 3.33 5.27 -17.71
CA ARG A 162 2.15 6.15 -17.65
C ARG A 162 1.33 6.14 -18.94
N HIS A 163 1.93 5.73 -20.05
CA HIS A 163 1.31 5.67 -21.37
C HIS A 163 0.73 4.28 -21.65
N HIS A 164 0.70 3.40 -20.64
CA HIS A 164 0.30 2.00 -20.75
C HIS A 164 1.16 1.20 -21.74
N ARG A 165 2.40 1.65 -22.00
CA ARG A 165 3.38 0.85 -22.75
C ARG A 165 3.95 -0.20 -21.80
N GLU A 166 3.97 -1.43 -22.29
CA GLU A 166 4.57 -2.56 -21.59
C GLU A 166 6.09 -2.52 -21.77
N HIS A 167 6.80 -2.66 -20.67
CA HIS A 167 8.24 -2.83 -20.60
C HIS A 167 8.53 -4.18 -19.97
N GLN A 168 9.14 -5.07 -20.76
CA GLN A 168 9.57 -6.39 -20.31
C GLN A 168 11.05 -6.30 -19.92
N LEU A 169 11.35 -6.75 -18.72
CA LEU A 169 12.67 -6.67 -18.11
C LEU A 169 13.09 -8.08 -17.73
N ILE A 170 14.28 -8.50 -18.12
CA ILE A 170 14.88 -9.73 -17.64
C ILE A 170 16.11 -9.33 -16.82
N GLY A 171 16.14 -9.75 -15.56
CA GLY A 171 17.19 -9.35 -14.65
C GLY A 171 17.45 -10.38 -13.57
N LYS A 172 18.58 -10.23 -12.89
CA LYS A 172 18.91 -11.07 -11.74
C LYS A 172 17.94 -10.82 -10.60
N VAL A 173 17.57 -11.87 -9.89
CA VAL A 173 16.65 -11.77 -8.74
C VAL A 173 16.99 -10.62 -7.78
N PRO A 174 18.26 -10.41 -7.36
CA PRO A 174 18.61 -9.33 -6.44
C PRO A 174 18.43 -7.91 -6.99
N TYR A 175 18.15 -7.76 -8.29
CA TYR A 175 17.86 -6.46 -8.90
C TYR A 175 16.42 -6.03 -8.68
N PHE A 176 15.56 -6.88 -8.12
CA PHE A 176 14.16 -6.57 -7.88
C PHE A 176 13.86 -6.66 -6.39
N ASP A 177 13.21 -5.64 -5.86
CA ASP A 177 12.75 -5.64 -4.48
C ASP A 177 11.47 -6.46 -4.38
N SER A 178 11.46 -7.48 -3.54
CA SER A 178 10.31 -8.37 -3.35
C SER A 178 10.18 -8.72 -1.87
N LYS A 179 8.95 -8.84 -1.38
CA LYS A 179 8.70 -9.22 0.03
C LYS A 179 8.96 -10.70 0.30
N GLU A 180 8.89 -11.52 -0.74
CA GLU A 180 9.15 -12.95 -0.71
C GLU A 180 10.36 -13.23 -1.59
N ASP A 181 11.18 -14.21 -1.20
CA ASP A 181 12.30 -14.62 -2.04
C ASP A 181 11.76 -15.13 -3.39
N LEU A 182 12.19 -14.49 -4.48
CA LEU A 182 11.87 -14.95 -5.83
C LEU A 182 12.71 -16.20 -6.14
N ASP A 183 12.03 -17.30 -6.40
CA ASP A 183 12.64 -18.58 -6.74
C ASP A 183 11.81 -19.33 -7.80
N PRO A 184 12.35 -20.40 -8.41
CA PRO A 184 11.64 -21.15 -9.46
C PRO A 184 10.27 -21.72 -9.06
N SER A 185 10.02 -21.89 -7.76
CA SER A 185 8.80 -22.44 -7.18
C SER A 185 7.81 -21.38 -6.67
N SER A 186 8.16 -20.09 -6.72
CA SER A 186 7.25 -19.00 -6.37
C SER A 186 5.95 -19.03 -7.21
N SER A 187 4.84 -18.59 -6.61
CA SER A 187 3.55 -18.52 -7.30
C SER A 187 3.43 -17.21 -8.09
N TYR A 188 3.85 -17.23 -9.35
CA TYR A 188 3.76 -16.08 -10.25
C TYR A 188 2.34 -15.86 -10.81
N PRO A 189 1.95 -14.61 -11.15
CA PRO A 189 2.74 -13.38 -11.05
C PRO A 189 2.84 -12.83 -9.61
N LEU A 190 3.99 -12.24 -9.28
CA LEU A 190 4.28 -11.66 -7.96
C LEU A 190 4.57 -10.16 -8.07
N ALA A 191 4.06 -9.37 -7.12
CA ALA A 191 4.36 -7.94 -7.05
C ALA A 191 5.82 -7.71 -6.62
N VAL A 192 6.53 -6.86 -7.37
CA VAL A 192 7.93 -6.50 -7.11
C VAL A 192 8.16 -5.01 -7.38
N GLY A 193 9.23 -4.46 -6.81
CA GLY A 193 9.75 -3.14 -7.11
C GLY A 193 10.96 -3.21 -8.04
N VAL A 194 10.97 -2.39 -9.09
CA VAL A 194 12.15 -2.15 -9.91
C VAL A 194 12.90 -0.94 -9.34
N PRO A 195 14.14 -1.09 -8.86
CA PRO A 195 14.95 0.03 -8.40
C PRO A 195 15.26 0.99 -9.56
N VAL A 196 14.87 2.24 -9.37
CA VAL A 196 15.02 3.31 -10.35
C VAL A 196 15.56 4.58 -9.70
N VAL A 197 16.17 5.44 -10.50
CA VAL A 197 16.53 6.81 -10.12
C VAL A 197 15.70 7.81 -10.90
N VAL A 198 15.20 8.84 -10.22
CA VAL A 198 14.41 9.90 -10.86
C VAL A 198 15.35 10.84 -11.61
N ARG A 199 15.17 10.96 -12.93
CA ARG A 199 15.97 11.84 -13.78
C ARG A 199 15.31 13.18 -14.04
N GLU A 200 14.00 13.16 -14.26
CA GLU A 200 13.23 14.38 -14.55
C GLU A 200 11.85 14.30 -13.91
N ILE A 201 11.28 15.44 -13.58
CA ILE A 201 9.90 15.55 -13.08
C ILE A 201 9.17 16.62 -13.87
N HIS A 202 8.07 16.21 -14.49
CA HIS A 202 7.16 17.04 -15.27
C HIS A 202 5.75 16.91 -14.68
N GLY A 203 5.43 17.74 -13.69
CA GLY A 203 4.13 17.70 -13.01
C GLY A 203 3.96 16.43 -12.17
N ASP A 204 3.02 15.56 -12.57
CA ASP A 204 2.73 14.27 -11.93
C ASP A 204 3.54 13.09 -12.52
N THR A 205 4.44 13.39 -13.45
CA THR A 205 5.24 12.39 -14.16
C THR A 205 6.71 12.51 -13.80
N ALA A 206 7.31 11.41 -13.43
CA ALA A 206 8.74 11.23 -13.27
C ALA A 206 9.29 10.42 -14.44
N ILE A 207 10.33 10.92 -15.10
CA ILE A 207 11.16 10.11 -16.00
C ILE A 207 12.20 9.44 -15.11
N VAL A 208 12.15 8.12 -15.03
CA VAL A 208 13.02 7.34 -14.16
C VAL A 208 13.92 6.43 -14.97
N GLU A 209 15.08 6.10 -14.44
CA GLU A 209 16.05 5.19 -15.06
C GLU A 209 16.32 3.99 -14.16
N SER A 210 16.31 2.75 -14.70
CA SER A 210 16.65 1.56 -13.90
C SER A 210 18.08 1.63 -13.35
N LEU A 211 18.27 1.32 -12.06
CA LEU A 211 19.59 1.34 -11.43
C LEU A 211 20.50 0.20 -11.91
N HIS A 212 19.92 -0.91 -12.36
CA HIS A 212 20.65 -2.07 -12.83
C HIS A 212 20.66 -2.17 -14.35
N HIS A 213 21.77 -2.69 -14.89
CA HIS A 213 21.85 -3.12 -16.28
C HIS A 213 21.01 -4.39 -16.43
N LEU A 214 19.78 -4.21 -16.90
CA LEU A 214 18.90 -5.29 -17.31
C LEU A 214 19.28 -5.63 -18.75
N ASP A 215 19.37 -6.93 -19.07
CA ASP A 215 19.92 -7.41 -20.34
C ASP A 215 18.94 -7.12 -21.49
N ASP A 216 19.03 -5.92 -22.03
CA ASP A 216 18.62 -5.57 -23.37
C ASP A 216 19.58 -4.47 -23.89
N GLU A 217 20.31 -4.74 -24.97
CA GLU A 217 21.47 -3.96 -25.45
C GLU A 217 21.12 -2.56 -26.03
N LYS A 218 19.92 -2.04 -25.75
CA LYS A 218 19.44 -0.76 -26.28
C LYS A 218 19.26 0.26 -25.15
N GLU A 219 20.05 1.34 -25.19
CA GLU A 219 20.04 2.42 -24.18
C GLU A 219 18.65 3.02 -23.91
N ASP A 220 17.74 3.00 -24.89
CA ASP A 220 16.37 3.54 -24.77
C ASP A 220 15.45 2.74 -23.83
N PHE A 221 15.78 1.50 -23.47
CA PHE A 221 14.92 0.66 -22.60
C PHE A 221 15.10 0.89 -21.11
N ARG A 222 15.99 1.80 -20.71
CA ARG A 222 16.25 2.07 -19.29
C ARG A 222 15.39 3.18 -18.73
N ARG A 223 14.74 3.97 -19.59
CA ARG A 223 13.95 5.13 -19.17
C ARG A 223 12.46 4.86 -19.27
N PHE A 224 11.77 5.11 -18.17
CA PHE A 224 10.33 4.90 -18.06
C PHE A 224 9.67 6.19 -17.61
N ASP A 225 8.52 6.49 -18.22
CA ASP A 225 7.67 7.58 -17.77
C ASP A 225 6.73 7.03 -16.69
N VAL A 226 7.01 7.28 -15.42
CA VAL A 226 6.22 6.76 -14.29
C VAL A 226 5.46 7.90 -13.62
N ARG A 227 4.27 7.63 -13.08
CA ARG A 227 3.61 8.63 -12.22
C ARG A 227 4.41 8.80 -10.94
N SER A 228 4.74 10.02 -10.55
CA SER A 228 5.57 10.29 -9.36
C SER A 228 4.95 9.71 -8.08
N GLY A 229 3.63 9.76 -7.93
CA GLY A 229 2.92 9.15 -6.81
C GLY A 229 2.87 7.61 -6.80
N ARG A 230 3.49 6.94 -7.79
CA ARG A 230 3.65 5.47 -7.81
C ARG A 230 5.04 5.02 -7.40
N LEU A 231 5.97 5.94 -7.18
CA LEU A 231 7.33 5.62 -6.72
C LEU A 231 7.31 5.56 -5.18
N TYR A 232 7.96 4.55 -4.61
CA TYR A 232 8.00 4.31 -3.15
C TYR A 232 9.36 3.84 -2.66
#